data_AF-A0A973Q0L0-F1
#
_entry.id   AF-A0A973Q0L0-F1
#
_cell.length_a   1.000
_cell.length_b   1.000
_cell.length_c   1.000
_cell.angle_alpha   90.00
_cell.angle_beta   90.00
_cell.angle_gamma   90.00
#
_symmetry.space_group_name_H-M   'P 1'
#
loop_
_entity.id
_entity.type
_entity.pdbx_description
1 polymer ?
#
loop_
_entity_poly.entity_id
_entity_poly.type
_entity_poly.pdbx_seq_one_letter_code
_entity_poly.pdbx_strand_id
1 'polypeptide(L)'
;MTPEFLYYFRSMLAALGDRPGWYAVYAERDPEAARAHEDGREVPPWDVVRTVLRDLALDAGAPDADPAETARAHALHGAALAAEDTAPGAAARL
;
A
#
# COMPACT_ATOMS: atom_id res chain seq x y z
N MET A 1 -6.16 -3.34 9.06
CA MET A 1 -6.20 -3.62 7.60
C MET A 1 -7.12 -4.79 7.25
N THR A 2 -7.83 -4.75 6.11
CA THR A 2 -8.59 -5.91 5.60
C THR A 2 -7.68 -6.94 4.92
N PRO A 3 -8.00 -8.26 4.97
CA PRO A 3 -7.21 -9.29 4.30
C PRO A 3 -7.09 -9.10 2.79
N GLU A 4 -8.14 -8.59 2.15
CA GLU A 4 -8.19 -8.34 0.71
C GLU A 4 -7.20 -7.26 0.29
N PHE A 5 -7.16 -6.15 1.04
CA PHE A 5 -6.20 -5.08 0.80
C PHE A 5 -4.77 -5.54 1.12
N LEU A 6 -4.57 -6.31 2.20
CA LEU A 6 -3.25 -6.84 2.54
C LEU A 6 -2.70 -7.74 1.44
N TYR A 7 -3.52 -8.67 0.94
CA TYR A 7 -3.14 -9.56 -0.16
C TYR A 7 -2.81 -8.75 -1.42
N TYR A 8 -3.66 -7.78 -1.75
CA TYR A 8 -3.45 -6.88 -2.89
C TYR A 8 -2.13 -6.13 -2.78
N PHE A 9 -1.88 -5.48 -1.63
CA PHE A 9 -0.68 -4.70 -1.39
C PHE A 9 0.59 -5.56 -1.46
N ARG A 10 0.59 -6.74 -0.82
CA ARG A 10 1.72 -7.68 -0.91
C ARG A 10 1.96 -8.17 -2.33
N SER A 11 0.91 -8.40 -3.12
CA SER A 11 1.05 -8.79 -4.53
C SER A 11 1.70 -7.67 -5.36
N MET A 12 1.39 -6.42 -5.03
CA MET A 12 1.97 -5.24 -5.65
C MET A 12 3.47 -5.15 -5.35
N LEU A 13 3.86 -5.33 -4.08
CA LEU A 13 5.26 -5.35 -3.65
C LEU A 13 6.04 -6.52 -4.27
N ALA A 14 5.43 -7.70 -4.33
CA ALA A 14 6.04 -8.87 -4.97
C ALA A 14 6.28 -8.67 -6.47
N ALA A 15 5.38 -7.93 -7.15
CA ALA A 15 5.53 -7.59 -8.55
C ALA A 15 6.67 -6.58 -8.82
N LEU A 16 6.96 -5.68 -7.87
CA LEU A 16 8.15 -4.83 -7.93
C LEU A 16 9.44 -5.66 -7.76
N GLY A 17 9.42 -6.69 -6.91
CA GLY A 17 10.59 -7.54 -6.64
C GLY A 17 11.78 -6.72 -6.10
N ASP A 18 13.00 -7.10 -6.51
CA ASP A 18 14.26 -6.43 -6.11
C ASP A 18 14.55 -5.13 -6.91
N ARG A 19 13.58 -4.65 -7.68
CA ARG A 19 13.75 -3.43 -8.48
C ARG A 19 13.89 -2.23 -7.54
N PRO A 20 14.74 -1.25 -7.86
CA PRO A 20 14.88 -0.03 -7.08
C PRO A 20 13.66 0.88 -7.28
N GLY A 21 12.52 0.48 -6.70
CA GLY A 21 11.32 1.28 -6.58
C GLY A 21 11.38 2.17 -5.34
N TRP A 22 10.54 3.20 -5.28
CA TRP A 22 10.45 4.11 -4.14
C TRP A 22 10.18 3.37 -2.82
N TYR A 23 9.42 2.27 -2.88
CA TYR A 23 9.10 1.49 -1.68
C TYR A 23 10.31 0.85 -1.00
N ALA A 24 11.33 0.42 -1.77
CA ALA A 24 12.57 -0.11 -1.20
C ALA A 24 13.31 0.99 -0.40
N VAL A 25 13.39 2.19 -0.96
CA VAL A 25 13.99 3.36 -0.28
C VAL A 25 13.18 3.77 0.94
N TYR A 26 11.86 3.70 0.88
CA TYR A 26 10.98 3.93 2.02
C TYR A 26 11.25 2.90 3.13
N ALA A 27 11.33 1.62 2.80
CA ALA A 27 11.59 0.54 3.76
C ALA A 27 12.99 0.62 4.39
N GLU A 28 13.99 1.12 3.67
CA GLU A 28 15.31 1.41 4.23
C GLU A 28 15.28 2.57 5.25
N ARG A 29 14.45 3.59 4.99
CA ARG A 29 14.33 4.77 5.86
C ARG A 29 13.51 4.49 7.11
N ASP A 30 12.43 3.75 6.98
CA ASP A 30 11.55 3.37 8.08
C ASP A 30 11.17 1.87 7.98
N PRO A 31 12.06 0.98 8.46
CA PRO A 31 11.83 -0.46 8.38
C PRO A 31 10.71 -0.94 9.31
N GLU A 32 10.36 -0.18 10.36
CA GLU A 32 9.27 -0.55 11.25
C GLU A 32 7.93 -0.29 10.59
N ALA A 33 7.75 0.88 9.99
CA ALA A 33 6.53 1.22 9.26
C ALA A 33 6.31 0.31 8.04
N ALA A 34 7.37 0.02 7.28
CA ALA A 34 7.29 -0.95 6.18
C ALA A 34 6.81 -2.33 6.65
N ARG A 35 7.39 -2.85 7.75
CA ARG A 35 6.93 -4.11 8.35
C ARG A 35 5.50 -4.03 8.86
N ALA A 36 5.07 -2.91 9.43
CA ALA A 36 3.70 -2.76 9.90
C ALA A 36 2.68 -2.87 8.75
N HIS A 37 2.99 -2.29 7.59
CA HIS A 37 2.17 -2.40 6.38
C HIS A 37 2.21 -3.81 5.80
N GLU A 38 3.40 -4.41 5.71
CA GLU A 38 3.56 -5.78 5.23
C GLU A 38 2.89 -6.81 6.15
N ASP A 39 2.91 -6.63 7.47
CA ASP A 39 2.23 -7.50 8.44
C ASP A 39 0.71 -7.27 8.49
N GLY A 40 0.21 -6.22 7.83
CA GLY A 40 -1.20 -5.80 7.90
C GLY A 40 -1.60 -5.18 9.24
N ARG A 41 -0.63 -4.78 10.07
CA ARG A 41 -0.85 -4.11 11.36
C ARG A 41 -1.33 -2.67 11.18
N GLU A 42 -0.90 -2.00 10.12
CA GLU A 42 -1.30 -0.62 9.81
C GLU A 42 -1.56 -0.46 8.31
N VAL A 43 -2.63 0.25 7.94
CA VAL A 43 -2.89 0.61 6.54
C VAL A 43 -1.85 1.62 6.04
N PRO A 44 -1.14 1.34 4.92
CA PRO A 44 -0.22 2.30 4.33
C PRO A 44 -0.97 3.55 3.86
N PRO A 45 -0.36 4.73 3.97
CA PRO A 45 -0.90 5.96 3.41
C PRO A 45 -1.21 5.82 1.90
N TRP A 46 -2.26 6.49 1.43
CA TRP A 46 -2.67 6.37 0.02
C TRP A 46 -1.60 6.86 -0.97
N ASP A 47 -0.80 7.86 -0.61
CA ASP A 47 0.33 8.33 -1.40
C ASP A 47 1.44 7.27 -1.56
N VAL A 48 1.66 6.43 -0.55
CA VAL A 48 2.53 5.25 -0.66
C VAL A 48 1.96 4.30 -1.71
N VAL A 49 0.68 3.93 -1.59
CA VAL A 49 0.01 3.01 -2.54
C VAL A 49 0.07 3.53 -3.98
N ARG A 50 -0.23 4.83 -4.19
CA ARG A 50 -0.13 5.47 -5.51
C ARG A 50 1.28 5.43 -6.09
N THR A 51 2.28 5.65 -5.24
CA THR A 51 3.68 5.64 -5.69
C THR A 51 4.07 4.23 -6.15
N VAL A 52 3.69 3.20 -5.40
CA VAL A 52 3.94 1.80 -5.78
C VAL A 52 3.23 1.45 -7.10
N LEU A 53 1.97 1.86 -7.28
CA LEU A 53 1.24 1.66 -8.54
C LEU A 53 1.94 2.32 -9.73
N ARG A 54 2.42 3.54 -9.55
CA ARG A 54 3.16 4.26 -10.59
C ARG A 54 4.47 3.57 -10.92
N ASP A 55 5.22 3.13 -9.91
CA ASP A 55 6.49 2.44 -10.10
C ASP A 55 6.28 1.13 -10.88
N LEU A 56 5.22 0.37 -10.58
CA LEU A 56 4.83 -0.81 -11.37
C LEU A 56 4.48 -0.48 -12.82
N ALA A 57 3.78 0.63 -13.04
CA ALA A 57 3.41 1.03 -14.39
C ALA A 57 4.64 1.42 -15.22
N LEU A 58 5.56 2.17 -14.62
CA LEU A 58 6.84 2.52 -15.22
C LEU A 58 7.67 1.27 -15.54
N ASP A 59 7.66 0.29 -14.63
CA ASP A 59 8.31 -1.02 -14.84
C ASP A 59 7.69 -1.81 -15.98
N ALA A 60 6.38 -1.70 -16.19
CA ALA A 60 5.65 -2.26 -17.33
C ALA A 60 5.80 -1.44 -18.63
N GLY A 61 6.53 -0.32 -18.60
CA GLY A 61 6.73 0.57 -19.76
C GLY A 61 5.55 1.52 -20.03
N ALA A 62 4.61 1.63 -19.11
CA ALA A 62 3.52 2.59 -19.16
C ALA A 62 3.94 3.94 -18.53
N PRO A 63 3.38 5.07 -18.99
CA PRO A 63 3.74 6.39 -18.45
C PRO A 63 3.18 6.64 -17.05
N ASP A 64 2.09 5.97 -16.67
CA ASP A 64 1.44 6.07 -15.37
C ASP A 64 0.55 4.83 -15.12
N ALA A 65 0.08 4.67 -13.89
CA ALA A 65 -0.80 3.58 -13.51
C ALA A 65 -2.14 3.62 -14.25
N ASP A 66 -2.68 2.44 -14.56
CA ASP A 66 -3.99 2.32 -15.18
C ASP A 66 -5.06 2.97 -14.26
N PRO A 67 -5.92 3.88 -14.76
CA PRO A 67 -6.99 4.48 -13.98
C PRO A 67 -7.95 3.46 -13.35
N ALA A 68 -8.22 2.35 -14.03
CA ALA A 68 -9.08 1.29 -13.51
C ALA A 68 -8.43 0.58 -12.31
N GLU A 69 -7.12 0.31 -12.42
CA GLU A 69 -6.35 -0.30 -11.35
C GLU A 69 -6.21 0.65 -10.15
N THR A 70 -6.00 1.94 -10.41
CA THR A 70 -5.96 2.98 -9.38
C THR A 70 -7.30 3.08 -8.64
N ALA A 71 -8.42 3.04 -9.35
CA ALA A 71 -9.75 3.07 -8.75
C ALA A 71 -10.01 1.82 -7.88
N ARG A 72 -9.59 0.64 -8.35
CA ARG A 72 -9.68 -0.61 -7.60
C ARG A 72 -8.85 -0.55 -6.31
N ALA A 73 -7.60 -0.10 -6.40
CA ALA A 73 -6.72 0.06 -5.25
C ALA A 73 -7.32 1.04 -4.23
N HIS A 74 -7.89 2.15 -4.69
CA HIS A 74 -8.51 3.16 -3.82
C HIS A 74 -9.73 2.60 -3.08
N ALA A 75 -10.56 1.79 -3.75
CA ALA A 75 -11.70 1.15 -3.10
C ALA A 75 -11.27 0.15 -2.01
N LEU A 76 -10.25 -0.67 -2.29
CA LEU A 76 -9.70 -1.60 -1.29
C LEU A 76 -9.05 -0.87 -0.11
N HIS A 77 -8.33 0.22 -0.39
CA HIS A 77 -7.70 1.07 0.63
C HIS A 77 -8.74 1.71 1.55
N GLY A 78 -9.80 2.29 0.98
CA GLY A 78 -10.91 2.87 1.74
C GLY A 78 -11.63 1.83 2.61
N ALA A 79 -11.83 0.61 2.11
CA ALA A 79 -12.39 -0.48 2.92
C ALA A 79 -11.48 -0.88 4.07
N ALA A 80 -10.16 -0.88 3.85
CA ALA A 80 -9.18 -1.18 4.88
C ALA A 80 -9.12 -0.11 5.98
N LEU A 81 -9.18 1.18 5.62
CA LEU A 81 -9.27 2.30 6.57
C LEU A 81 -10.56 2.23 7.40
N ALA A 82 -11.71 2.02 6.75
CA ALA A 82 -12.97 1.89 7.47
C ALA A 82 -12.95 0.75 8.49
N ALA A 83 -12.29 -0.36 8.18
CA ALA A 83 -12.12 -1.47 9.12
C ALA A 83 -11.22 -1.09 10.32
N GLU A 84 -10.17 -0.29 10.11
CA GLU A 84 -9.31 0.20 11.20
C GLU A 84 -10.03 1.18 12.12
N ASP A 85 -10.83 2.10 11.57
CA ASP A 85 -11.62 3.05 12.35
C ASP A 85 -12.67 2.35 13.22
N THR A 86 -13.20 1.21 12.77
CA THR A 86 -14.15 0.40 13.54
C THR A 86 -13.50 -0.50 14.59
N ALA A 87 -12.16 -0.61 14.60
CA ALA A 87 -11.46 -1.41 15.58
C ALA A 87 -11.47 -0.71 16.96
N PRO A 88 -11.83 -1.42 18.05
CA PRO A 88 -11.88 -0.85 19.39
C PRO A 88 -10.47 -0.45 19.85
N GLY A 89 -10.10 0.81 19.63
CA GLY A 89 -8.77 1.36 19.94
C GLY A 89 -8.42 2.65 19.19
N ALA A 90 -9.12 2.99 18.11
CA ALA A 90 -8.83 4.17 17.29
C ALA A 90 -9.05 5.53 18.00
N ALA A 91 -9.86 5.57 19.06
CA ALA A 91 -10.23 6.81 19.76
C ALA A 91 -9.16 7.37 20.73
N ALA A 92 -7.99 6.74 20.87
CA ALA A 92 -6.99 7.11 21.88
C ALA A 92 -5.71 7.77 21.35
N ARG A 93 -5.73 8.35 20.13
CA ARG A 93 -4.60 9.16 19.62
C ARG A 93 -5.08 10.56 19.26
N LEU A 94 -5.09 11.44 20.26
CA LEU A 94 -5.07 12.90 20.11
C LEU A 94 -3.87 13.45 20.89
#